data_AF-Q3JAX8-F1
#
_entry.id   AF-Q3JAX8-F1
#
_cell.length_a   1.000
_cell.length_b   1.000
_cell.length_c   1.000
_cell.angle_alpha   90.00
_cell.angle_beta   90.00
_cell.angle_gamma   90.00
#
_symmetry.space_group_name_H-M   'P 1'
#
loop_
_entity.id
_entity.type
_entity.pdbx_description
1 polymer ?
#
loop_
_entity_poly.entity_id
_entity_poly.type
_entity_poly.pdbx_seq_one_letter_code
_entity_poly.pdbx_strand_id
1 'polypeptide(L)'
;MANCCEDKSCEVTALRERHGRVLWIVLIINLVMFFVEGWAGLLAHSTSLLADALDMLGDALVYGFSLFVLARSVRWQAGAALAKGGFMLVFGLGVLGEATYKVFYPIMPGVEMMGLIGGVALAANLVCFFLLYRHRSDNLNMRSTWLCSRNDLIANVGILLAAAGSYLLASRWPDILVGSLIASLFLSSAFSVLRQSLQALRAPHSETAGSVAIRPFNTNTSHNA
;
A
#
# COMPACT_ATOMS: atom_id res chain seq x y z
N MET A 1 -8.36 -9.60 -1.29
CA MET A 1 -7.26 -8.61 -1.22
C MET A 1 -7.74 -7.22 -0.81
N ALA A 2 -9.02 -6.83 -0.96
CA ALA A 2 -9.52 -5.51 -0.58
C ALA A 2 -9.32 -5.10 0.91
N ASN A 3 -9.11 -6.07 1.81
CA ASN A 3 -8.92 -5.81 3.23
C ASN A 3 -7.44 -5.61 3.64
N CYS A 4 -6.48 -5.74 2.71
CA CYS A 4 -5.05 -5.71 3.06
C CYS A 4 -4.64 -4.38 3.71
N CYS A 5 -4.99 -3.23 3.09
CA CYS A 5 -4.62 -1.92 3.61
C CYS A 5 -5.31 -1.59 4.95
N GLU A 6 -6.51 -2.10 5.17
CA GLU A 6 -7.26 -1.90 6.41
C GLU A 6 -6.65 -2.73 7.55
N ASP A 7 -6.47 -4.02 7.32
CA ASP A 7 -5.82 -4.92 8.28
C ASP A 7 -4.39 -4.45 8.61
N LYS A 8 -3.64 -4.01 7.59
CA LYS A 8 -2.31 -3.38 7.74
C LYS A 8 -2.39 -2.13 8.61
N SER A 9 -3.40 -1.28 8.46
CA SER A 9 -3.53 -0.05 9.27
C SER A 9 -3.71 -0.32 10.78
N CYS A 10 -4.46 -1.37 11.13
CA CYS A 10 -4.66 -1.79 12.52
C CYS A 10 -3.36 -2.32 13.14
N GLU A 11 -2.66 -3.21 12.43
CA GLU A 11 -1.39 -3.79 12.88
C GLU A 11 -0.28 -2.73 12.99
N VAL A 12 -0.20 -1.80 12.02
CA VAL A 12 0.76 -0.68 12.02
C VAL A 12 0.51 0.28 13.18
N THR A 13 -0.75 0.49 13.56
CA THR A 13 -1.10 1.31 14.72
C THR A 13 -0.55 0.70 16.01
N ALA A 14 -0.68 -0.62 16.16
CA ALA A 14 -0.11 -1.32 17.32
C ALA A 14 1.42 -1.36 17.29
N LEU A 15 2.03 -1.37 16.08
CA LEU A 15 3.49 -1.23 15.92
C LEU A 15 3.96 0.16 16.37
N ARG A 16 3.21 1.23 16.09
CA ARG A 16 3.58 2.61 16.48
C ARG A 16 3.82 2.75 17.98
N GLU A 17 2.98 2.13 18.81
CA GLU A 17 3.07 2.23 20.28
C GLU A 17 4.38 1.64 20.83
N ARG A 18 4.93 0.62 20.16
CA ARG A 18 6.16 -0.06 20.57
C ARG A 18 7.41 0.42 19.81
N HIS A 19 7.26 0.73 18.52
CA HIS A 19 8.35 0.90 17.56
C HIS A 19 8.09 2.04 16.56
N GLY A 20 7.67 3.21 17.04
CA GLY A 20 7.39 4.39 16.19
C GLY A 20 8.55 4.83 15.29
N ARG A 21 9.81 4.53 15.65
CA ARG A 21 10.98 4.80 14.80
C ARG A 21 10.97 3.97 13.51
N VAL A 22 10.56 2.71 13.57
CA VAL A 22 10.45 1.84 12.38
C VAL A 22 9.42 2.41 11.42
N LEU A 23 8.29 2.88 11.98
CA LEU A 23 7.20 3.47 11.21
C LEU A 23 7.63 4.74 10.45
N TRP A 24 8.46 5.58 11.08
CA TRP A 24 9.07 6.74 10.43
C TRP A 24 10.03 6.35 9.30
N ILE A 25 10.83 5.30 9.49
CA ILE A 25 11.76 4.83 8.45
C ILE A 25 10.99 4.35 7.22
N VAL A 26 9.99 3.47 7.40
CA VAL A 26 9.20 2.95 6.28
C VAL A 26 8.38 4.05 5.60
N LEU A 27 7.87 5.02 6.37
CA LEU A 27 7.20 6.21 5.83
C LEU A 27 8.13 7.00 4.90
N ILE A 28 9.34 7.31 5.35
CA ILE A 28 10.30 8.11 4.57
C ILE A 28 10.72 7.35 3.31
N ILE A 29 11.00 6.05 3.42
CA ILE A 29 11.37 5.22 2.27
C ILE A 29 10.26 5.25 1.21
N ASN A 30 9.02 4.92 1.59
CA ASN A 30 7.89 4.91 0.66
C ASN A 30 7.63 6.30 0.05
N LEU A 31 7.71 7.36 0.85
CA LEU A 31 7.48 8.72 0.37
C LEU A 31 8.56 9.15 -0.64
N VAL A 32 9.83 8.85 -0.37
CA VAL A 32 10.93 9.15 -1.30
C VAL A 32 10.77 8.34 -2.59
N MET A 33 10.48 7.04 -2.47
CA MET A 33 10.28 6.16 -3.63
C MET A 33 9.10 6.62 -4.49
N PHE A 34 7.98 7.04 -3.89
CA PHE A 34 6.85 7.62 -4.63
C PHE A 34 7.28 8.75 -5.59
N PHE A 35 8.12 9.69 -5.13
CA PHE A 35 8.60 10.77 -5.99
C PHE A 35 9.59 10.27 -7.04
N VAL A 36 10.52 9.39 -6.65
CA VAL A 36 11.52 8.82 -7.57
C VAL A 36 10.83 8.04 -8.69
N GLU A 37 9.92 7.14 -8.36
CA GLU A 37 9.21 6.27 -9.30
C GLU A 37 8.16 7.03 -10.08
N GLY A 38 7.45 7.97 -9.45
CA GLY A 38 6.51 8.83 -10.16
C GLY A 38 7.20 9.65 -11.23
N TRP A 39 8.33 10.28 -10.90
CA TRP A 39 9.09 11.06 -11.87
C TRP A 39 9.74 10.18 -12.94
N ALA A 40 10.36 9.07 -12.54
CA ALA A 40 10.94 8.11 -13.49
C ALA A 40 9.88 7.47 -14.39
N GLY A 41 8.68 7.20 -13.88
CA GLY A 41 7.58 6.58 -14.62
C GLY A 41 7.05 7.51 -15.71
N LEU A 42 6.96 8.80 -15.40
CA LEU A 42 6.62 9.83 -16.38
C LEU A 42 7.72 9.98 -17.46
N LEU A 43 8.99 10.04 -17.06
CA LEU A 43 10.13 10.17 -17.99
C LEU A 43 10.31 8.92 -18.87
N ALA A 44 10.14 7.73 -18.29
CA ALA A 44 10.26 6.46 -18.98
C ALA A 44 8.98 6.08 -19.73
N HIS A 45 7.89 6.86 -19.63
CA HIS A 45 6.57 6.45 -20.11
C HIS A 45 6.21 5.02 -19.69
N SER A 46 6.42 4.67 -18.42
CA SER A 46 6.11 3.35 -17.87
C SER A 46 4.87 3.40 -16.99
N THR A 47 3.83 2.68 -17.41
CA THR A 47 2.56 2.56 -16.67
C THR A 47 2.78 1.78 -15.39
N SER A 48 3.61 0.74 -15.42
CA SER A 48 3.87 -0.10 -14.24
C SER A 48 4.69 0.61 -13.17
N LEU A 49 5.65 1.45 -13.55
CA LEU A 49 6.42 2.28 -12.60
C LEU A 49 5.53 3.36 -11.97
N LEU A 50 4.63 3.95 -12.76
CA LEU A 50 3.66 4.91 -12.24
C LEU A 50 2.66 4.23 -11.29
N ALA A 51 2.26 2.98 -11.57
CA ALA A 51 1.42 2.19 -10.68
C ALA A 51 2.12 1.84 -9.36
N ASP A 52 3.40 1.46 -9.39
CA ASP A 52 4.20 1.18 -8.19
C ASP A 52 4.37 2.41 -7.31
N ALA A 53 4.61 3.57 -7.94
CA ALA A 53 4.66 4.85 -7.23
C ALA A 53 3.35 5.10 -6.44
N LEU A 54 2.18 4.80 -7.04
CA LEU A 54 0.92 4.96 -6.33
C LEU A 54 0.78 4.01 -5.14
N ASP A 55 1.28 2.78 -5.25
CA ASP A 55 1.28 1.84 -4.14
C ASP A 55 2.14 2.35 -2.98
N MET A 56 3.35 2.84 -3.27
CA MET A 56 4.23 3.52 -2.30
C MET A 56 3.54 4.73 -1.66
N LEU A 57 2.79 5.52 -2.42
CA LEU A 57 1.99 6.62 -1.87
C LEU A 57 0.90 6.09 -0.92
N GLY A 58 0.20 5.02 -1.31
CA GLY A 58 -0.81 4.37 -0.48
C GLY A 58 -0.25 3.94 0.87
N ASP A 59 0.92 3.31 0.86
CA ASP A 59 1.67 2.87 2.02
C ASP A 59 2.16 4.05 2.88
N ALA A 60 2.78 5.05 2.28
CA ALA A 60 3.17 6.28 2.96
C ALA A 60 1.97 6.95 3.66
N LEU A 61 0.80 6.97 3.00
CA LEU A 61 -0.44 7.48 3.59
C LEU A 61 -0.96 6.59 4.72
N VAL A 62 -0.79 5.25 4.68
CA VAL A 62 -1.11 4.38 5.83
C VAL A 62 -0.20 4.72 7.01
N TYR A 63 1.12 4.73 6.81
CA TYR A 63 2.09 4.98 7.87
C TYR A 63 1.96 6.40 8.45
N GLY A 64 1.77 7.40 7.60
CA GLY A 64 1.54 8.78 8.00
C GLY A 64 0.24 8.95 8.79
N PHE A 65 -0.85 8.32 8.35
CA PHE A 65 -2.10 8.33 9.10
C PHE A 65 -1.92 7.72 10.49
N SER A 66 -1.21 6.59 10.57
CA SER A 66 -0.88 5.93 11.82
C SER A 66 -0.05 6.82 12.77
N LEU A 67 0.84 7.65 12.24
CA LEU A 67 1.66 8.56 13.05
C LEU A 67 0.92 9.83 13.51
N PHE A 68 0.14 10.46 12.61
CA PHE A 68 -0.36 11.83 12.83
C PHE A 68 -1.84 11.94 13.16
N VAL A 69 -2.67 11.00 12.72
CA VAL A 69 -4.14 11.20 12.72
C VAL A 69 -4.84 10.51 13.90
N LEU A 70 -4.24 9.45 14.48
CA LEU A 70 -4.85 8.68 15.57
C LEU A 70 -5.16 9.46 16.85
N ALA A 71 -4.44 10.54 17.15
CA ALA A 71 -4.71 11.36 18.34
C ALA A 71 -5.90 12.34 18.15
N ARG A 72 -6.57 12.30 16.99
CA ARG A 72 -7.70 13.19 16.64
C ARG A 72 -9.04 12.48 16.76
N SER A 73 -10.12 13.26 16.78
CA SER A 73 -11.49 12.73 16.92
C SER A 73 -11.90 11.84 15.74
N VAL A 74 -12.84 10.92 15.97
CA VAL A 74 -13.34 9.96 14.97
C VAL A 74 -13.79 10.65 13.68
N ARG A 75 -14.45 11.81 13.78
CA ARG A 75 -14.85 12.61 12.61
C ARG A 75 -13.67 13.15 11.81
N TRP A 76 -12.60 13.59 12.48
CA TRP A 76 -11.37 14.02 11.83
C TRP A 76 -10.65 12.85 11.15
N GLN A 77 -10.60 11.70 11.80
CA GLN A 77 -10.04 10.48 11.24
C GLN A 77 -10.79 10.06 9.97
N ALA A 78 -12.13 10.04 10.01
CA ALA A 78 -12.97 9.70 8.87
C ALA A 78 -12.85 10.73 7.72
N GLY A 79 -12.76 12.03 8.01
CA GLY A 79 -12.52 13.06 7.01
C GLY A 79 -11.14 12.94 6.34
N ALA A 80 -10.09 12.67 7.12
CA ALA A 80 -8.74 12.46 6.60
C ALA A 80 -8.64 11.15 5.78
N ALA A 81 -9.32 10.09 6.20
CA ALA A 81 -9.40 8.83 5.44
C ALA A 81 -10.17 9.02 4.13
N LEU A 82 -11.23 9.85 4.13
CA LEU A 82 -11.95 10.22 2.92
C LEU A 82 -11.07 11.00 1.93
N ALA A 83 -10.33 11.99 2.42
CA ALA A 83 -9.40 12.76 1.60
C ALA A 83 -8.30 11.86 1.00
N LYS A 84 -7.71 10.99 1.83
CA LYS A 84 -6.76 9.95 1.41
C LYS A 84 -7.34 9.09 0.28
N GLY A 85 -8.52 8.50 0.49
CA GLY A 85 -9.18 7.65 -0.49
C GLY A 85 -9.48 8.40 -1.80
N GLY A 86 -9.84 9.69 -1.70
CA GLY A 86 -10.07 10.56 -2.85
C GLY A 86 -8.80 10.77 -3.68
N PHE A 87 -7.67 11.10 -3.03
CA PHE A 87 -6.38 11.22 -3.71
C PHE A 87 -5.98 9.91 -4.40
N MET A 88 -6.04 8.79 -3.68
CA MET A 88 -5.71 7.48 -4.24
C MET A 88 -6.58 7.16 -5.47
N LEU A 89 -7.88 7.47 -5.41
CA LEU A 89 -8.79 7.24 -6.53
C LEU A 89 -8.45 8.10 -7.75
N VAL A 90 -8.20 9.40 -7.56
CA VAL A 90 -7.84 10.32 -8.67
C VAL A 90 -6.57 9.86 -9.37
N PHE A 91 -5.51 9.59 -8.60
CA PHE A 91 -4.24 9.14 -9.16
C PHE A 91 -4.36 7.77 -9.83
N GLY A 92 -5.04 6.81 -9.19
CA GLY A 92 -5.23 5.47 -9.75
C GLY A 92 -6.01 5.49 -11.07
N LEU A 93 -7.04 6.32 -11.19
CA LEU A 93 -7.75 6.54 -12.45
C LEU A 93 -6.87 7.21 -13.49
N GLY A 94 -5.97 8.11 -13.09
CA GLY A 94 -4.95 8.69 -13.98
C GLY A 94 -4.05 7.64 -14.61
N VAL A 95 -3.56 6.68 -13.82
CA VAL A 95 -2.71 5.58 -14.32
C VAL A 95 -3.47 4.64 -15.25
N LEU A 96 -4.71 4.27 -14.90
CA LEU A 96 -5.53 3.46 -15.82
C LEU A 96 -5.90 4.23 -17.10
N GLY A 97 -6.12 5.54 -17.00
CA GLY A 97 -6.33 6.42 -18.14
C GLY A 97 -5.11 6.45 -19.06
N GLU A 98 -3.91 6.53 -18.49
CA GLU A 98 -2.64 6.48 -19.22
C GLU A 98 -2.40 5.11 -19.87
N ALA A 99 -2.67 4.02 -19.16
CA ALA A 99 -2.65 2.66 -19.70
C ALA A 99 -3.59 2.52 -20.91
N THR A 100 -4.83 3.01 -20.76
CA THR A 100 -5.85 3.00 -21.81
C THR A 100 -5.43 3.86 -22.99
N TYR A 101 -4.87 5.05 -22.74
CA TYR A 101 -4.34 5.92 -23.78
C TYR A 101 -3.26 5.20 -24.60
N LYS A 102 -2.32 4.52 -23.93
CA LYS A 102 -1.27 3.76 -24.63
C LYS A 102 -1.84 2.63 -25.48
N VAL A 103 -2.97 2.01 -25.10
CA VAL A 103 -3.65 1.00 -25.94
C VAL A 103 -3.95 1.54 -27.33
N PHE A 104 -4.38 2.79 -27.46
CA PHE A 104 -4.69 3.43 -28.74
C PHE A 104 -3.49 4.16 -29.35
N TYR A 105 -2.59 4.71 -28.54
CA TYR A 105 -1.42 5.47 -28.96
C TYR A 105 -0.13 4.75 -28.53
N PRO A 106 0.51 4.00 -29.44
CA PRO A 106 1.60 3.11 -29.07
C PRO A 106 2.87 3.88 -28.69
N ILE A 107 3.06 4.07 -27.39
CA ILE A 107 4.28 4.62 -26.79
C ILE A 107 5.05 3.46 -26.15
N MET A 108 6.34 3.34 -26.47
CA MET A 108 7.23 2.36 -25.85
C MET A 108 7.77 2.88 -24.52
N PRO A 109 7.83 2.03 -23.48
CA PRO A 109 8.48 2.40 -22.23
C PRO A 109 10.01 2.43 -22.40
N GLY A 110 10.67 3.36 -21.71
CA GLY A 110 12.12 3.41 -21.54
C GLY A 110 12.59 2.27 -20.63
N VAL A 111 12.80 1.10 -21.22
CA VAL A 111 13.10 -0.17 -20.52
C VAL A 111 14.32 -0.10 -19.60
N GLU A 112 15.35 0.68 -19.94
CA GLU A 112 16.55 0.84 -19.10
C GLU A 112 16.22 1.57 -17.79
N MET A 113 15.52 2.71 -17.87
CA MET A 113 15.10 3.47 -16.71
C MET A 113 14.07 2.69 -15.88
N MET A 114 13.12 2.04 -16.56
CA MET A 114 12.12 1.18 -15.92
C MET A 114 12.76 0.02 -15.14
N GLY A 115 13.72 -0.68 -15.72
CA GLY A 115 14.42 -1.78 -15.06
C GLY A 115 15.30 -1.33 -13.91
N LEU A 116 16.04 -0.23 -14.07
CA LEU A 116 16.91 0.32 -13.02
C LEU A 116 16.07 0.77 -11.82
N ILE A 117 15.04 1.57 -12.05
CA ILE A 117 14.21 2.11 -10.97
C ILE A 117 13.35 1.02 -10.34
N GLY A 118 12.79 0.10 -11.12
CA GLY A 118 12.09 -1.07 -10.58
C GLY A 118 12.99 -1.94 -9.69
N GLY A 119 14.29 -2.03 -10.00
CA GLY A 119 15.27 -2.73 -9.17
C GLY A 119 15.55 -2.00 -7.85
N VAL A 120 15.66 -0.67 -7.89
CA VAL A 120 15.79 0.17 -6.69
C VAL A 120 14.53 0.06 -5.82
N ALA A 121 13.34 0.08 -6.42
CA ALA A 121 12.08 -0.08 -5.73
C ALA A 121 11.94 -1.45 -5.05
N LEU A 122 12.34 -2.52 -5.74
CA LEU A 122 12.41 -3.85 -5.15
C LEU A 122 13.34 -3.88 -3.94
N ALA A 123 14.51 -3.27 -4.02
CA ALA A 123 15.44 -3.19 -2.90
C ALA A 123 14.86 -2.38 -1.72
N ALA A 124 14.21 -1.26 -1.99
CA ALA A 124 13.53 -0.44 -0.98
C ALA A 124 12.41 -1.23 -0.27
N ASN A 125 11.57 -1.93 -1.04
CA ASN A 125 10.50 -2.76 -0.49
C ASN A 125 11.05 -3.95 0.30
N LEU A 126 12.17 -4.54 -0.10
CA LEU A 126 12.86 -5.58 0.69
C LEU A 126 13.35 -5.05 2.04
N VAL A 127 13.87 -3.81 2.07
CA VAL A 127 14.27 -3.16 3.32
C VAL A 127 13.06 -2.93 4.22
N CYS A 128 11.98 -2.37 3.70
CA CYS A 128 10.72 -2.17 4.44
C CYS A 128 10.19 -3.50 4.99
N PHE A 129 10.14 -4.52 4.14
CA PHE A 129 9.72 -5.88 4.48
C PHE A 129 10.55 -6.48 5.60
N PHE A 130 11.88 -6.41 5.53
CA PHE A 130 12.75 -6.97 6.56
C PHE A 130 12.64 -6.22 7.90
N LEU A 131 12.52 -4.89 7.84
CA LEU A 131 12.30 -4.06 9.02
C LEU A 131 10.99 -4.45 9.73
N LEU A 132 9.91 -4.65 8.98
CA LEU A 132 8.62 -5.09 9.55
C LEU A 132 8.67 -6.55 10.02
N TYR A 133 9.32 -7.43 9.25
CA TYR A 133 9.44 -8.85 9.58
C TYR A 133 10.20 -9.10 10.88
N ARG A 134 11.24 -8.32 11.16
CA ARG A 134 12.02 -8.48 12.39
C ARG A 134 11.22 -8.18 13.66
N HIS A 135 10.12 -7.44 13.56
CA HIS A 135 9.24 -7.11 14.67
C HIS A 135 7.99 -8.01 14.76
N ARG A 136 7.96 -9.12 13.98
CA ARG A 136 6.81 -10.05 13.92
C ARG A 136 6.51 -10.80 15.23
N SER A 137 7.48 -10.89 16.12
CA SER A 137 7.42 -11.72 17.34
C SER A 137 6.87 -10.99 18.57
N ASP A 138 6.63 -9.69 18.47
CA ASP A 138 6.21 -8.86 19.60
C ASP A 138 4.69 -8.98 19.86
N ASN A 139 4.16 -10.19 20.09
CA ASN A 139 2.76 -10.51 20.42
C ASN A 139 1.67 -9.92 19.50
N LEU A 140 2.05 -9.31 18.38
CA LEU A 140 1.17 -8.76 17.37
C LEU A 140 1.04 -9.77 16.26
N ASN A 141 -0.20 -10.18 15.98
CA ASN A 141 -0.53 -11.01 14.83
C ASN A 141 -0.31 -10.22 13.52
N MET A 142 0.95 -9.86 13.19
CA MET A 142 1.34 -9.02 12.03
C MET A 142 1.25 -9.76 10.69
N ARG A 143 0.32 -10.72 10.59
CA ARG A 143 0.22 -11.61 9.46
C ARG A 143 -0.23 -10.85 8.22
N SER A 144 -1.10 -9.85 8.38
CA SER A 144 -1.60 -9.08 7.24
C SER A 144 -0.52 -8.15 6.67
N THR A 145 0.19 -7.41 7.53
CA THR A 145 1.28 -6.51 7.11
C THR A 145 2.35 -7.23 6.31
N TRP A 146 2.77 -8.43 6.74
CA TRP A 146 3.70 -9.27 5.99
C TRP A 146 3.13 -9.76 4.66
N LEU A 147 1.87 -10.22 4.64
CA LEU A 147 1.22 -10.69 3.41
C LEU A 147 1.10 -9.57 2.38
N CYS A 148 0.75 -8.35 2.82
CA CYS A 148 0.71 -7.17 1.95
C CYS A 148 2.11 -6.86 1.43
N SER A 149 3.10 -6.71 2.32
CA SER A 149 4.46 -6.37 1.90
C SER A 149 5.09 -7.42 0.97
N ARG A 150 4.72 -8.69 1.11
CA ARG A 150 5.09 -9.74 0.14
C ARG A 150 4.43 -9.54 -1.23
N ASN A 151 3.18 -9.10 -1.28
CA ASN A 151 2.50 -8.81 -2.54
C ASN A 151 3.16 -7.63 -3.26
N ASP A 152 3.61 -6.62 -2.52
CA ASP A 152 4.36 -5.48 -3.06
C ASP A 152 5.65 -5.99 -3.72
N LEU A 153 6.40 -6.86 -3.05
CA LEU A 153 7.58 -7.52 -3.65
C LEU A 153 7.25 -8.30 -4.94
N ILE A 154 6.11 -9.01 -4.98
CA ILE A 154 5.66 -9.73 -6.17
C ILE A 154 5.33 -8.74 -7.30
N ALA A 155 4.73 -7.59 -6.98
CA ALA A 155 4.45 -6.52 -7.93
C ALA A 155 5.76 -5.93 -8.51
N ASN A 156 6.75 -5.59 -7.67
CA ASN A 156 8.06 -5.11 -8.10
C ASN A 156 8.79 -6.12 -8.99
N VAL A 157 8.72 -7.42 -8.66
CA VAL A 157 9.25 -8.47 -9.56
C VAL A 157 8.49 -8.49 -10.88
N GLY A 158 7.17 -8.32 -10.84
CA GLY A 158 6.34 -8.16 -12.04
C GLY A 158 6.79 -6.99 -12.92
N ILE A 159 7.21 -5.87 -12.33
CA ILE A 159 7.73 -4.70 -13.06
C ILE A 159 9.06 -5.04 -13.74
N LEU A 160 9.98 -5.72 -13.05
CA LEU A 160 11.23 -6.17 -13.66
C LEU A 160 11.00 -7.14 -14.83
N LEU A 161 10.03 -8.05 -14.67
CA LEU A 161 9.61 -8.95 -15.75
C LEU A 161 8.96 -8.19 -16.89
N ALA A 162 8.18 -7.14 -16.61
CA ALA A 162 7.62 -6.26 -17.62
C ALA A 162 8.71 -5.47 -18.36
N ALA A 163 9.75 -5.02 -17.68
CA ALA A 163 10.87 -4.32 -18.31
C ALA A 163 11.64 -5.26 -19.24
N ALA A 164 11.99 -6.46 -18.75
CA ALA A 164 12.65 -7.49 -19.54
C ALA A 164 11.77 -7.94 -20.73
N GLY A 165 10.49 -8.19 -20.48
CA GLY A 165 9.53 -8.55 -21.52
C GLY A 165 9.36 -7.46 -22.56
N SER A 166 9.27 -6.19 -22.15
CA SER A 166 9.12 -5.07 -23.08
C SER A 166 10.34 -4.90 -23.98
N TYR A 167 11.55 -5.16 -23.43
CA TYR A 167 12.79 -5.18 -24.20
C TYR A 167 12.84 -6.36 -25.18
N LEU A 168 12.61 -7.58 -24.70
CA LEU A 168 12.72 -8.80 -25.48
C LEU A 168 11.67 -8.90 -26.60
N LEU A 169 10.44 -8.47 -26.34
CA LEU A 169 9.35 -8.49 -27.31
C LEU A 169 9.28 -7.21 -28.15
N ALA A 170 10.14 -6.21 -27.88
CA ALA A 170 10.05 -4.87 -28.46
C ALA A 170 8.61 -4.34 -28.42
N SER A 171 7.96 -4.45 -27.25
CA SER A 171 6.52 -4.29 -27.10
C SER A 171 6.17 -3.55 -25.82
N ARG A 172 5.17 -2.67 -25.89
CA ARG A 172 4.63 -1.93 -24.74
C ARG A 172 3.66 -2.75 -23.88
N TRP A 173 3.19 -3.88 -24.38
CA TRP A 173 2.14 -4.67 -23.73
C TRP A 173 2.52 -5.19 -22.34
N PRO A 174 3.76 -5.68 -22.08
CA PRO A 174 4.14 -6.15 -20.75
C PRO A 174 4.01 -5.07 -19.68
N ASP A 175 4.47 -3.85 -19.95
CA ASP A 175 4.34 -2.70 -19.05
C ASP A 175 2.87 -2.32 -18.80
N ILE A 176 2.04 -2.25 -19.85
CA ILE A 176 0.63 -1.91 -19.73
C ILE A 176 -0.13 -2.96 -18.92
N LEU A 177 0.13 -4.26 -19.16
CA LEU A 177 -0.55 -5.35 -18.46
C LEU A 177 -0.23 -5.34 -16.96
N VAL A 178 1.06 -5.26 -16.62
CA VAL A 178 1.50 -5.24 -15.22
C VAL A 178 1.03 -3.96 -14.53
N GLY A 179 1.19 -2.80 -15.17
CA GLY A 179 0.75 -1.53 -14.60
C GLY A 179 -0.77 -1.45 -14.42
N SER A 180 -1.55 -1.96 -15.37
CA SER A 180 -3.02 -2.01 -15.24
C SER A 180 -3.46 -2.94 -14.10
N LEU A 181 -2.77 -4.07 -13.92
CA LEU A 181 -3.05 -4.99 -12.82
C LEU A 181 -2.79 -4.33 -11.46
N ILE A 182 -1.61 -3.74 -11.28
CA ILE A 182 -1.24 -3.05 -10.03
C ILE A 182 -2.19 -1.88 -9.77
N ALA A 183 -2.44 -1.03 -10.77
CA ALA A 183 -3.36 0.11 -10.64
C ALA A 183 -4.80 -0.33 -10.31
N SER A 184 -5.27 -1.45 -10.84
CA SER A 184 -6.60 -2.00 -10.51
C SER A 184 -6.68 -2.48 -9.06
N LEU A 185 -5.63 -3.13 -8.56
CA LEU A 185 -5.55 -3.54 -7.16
C LEU A 185 -5.53 -2.32 -6.23
N PHE A 186 -4.73 -1.31 -6.57
CA PHE A 186 -4.66 -0.05 -5.85
C PHE A 186 -6.01 0.67 -5.80
N LEU A 187 -6.70 0.78 -6.94
CA LEU A 187 -8.03 1.37 -7.01
C LEU A 187 -9.06 0.61 -6.18
N SER A 188 -9.02 -0.73 -6.18
CA SER A 188 -9.90 -1.53 -5.32
C SER A 188 -9.72 -1.15 -3.85
N SER A 189 -8.48 -0.92 -3.41
CA SER A 189 -8.17 -0.48 -2.05
C SER A 189 -8.69 0.95 -1.80
N ALA A 190 -8.49 1.87 -2.75
CA ALA A 190 -9.01 3.24 -2.67
C ALA A 190 -10.54 3.28 -2.53
N PHE A 191 -11.26 2.48 -3.33
CA PHE A 191 -12.72 2.36 -3.24
C PHE A 191 -13.18 1.81 -1.89
N SER A 192 -12.46 0.84 -1.33
CA SER A 192 -12.76 0.29 0.01
C SER A 192 -12.64 1.38 1.08
N VAL A 193 -11.51 2.09 1.10
CA VAL A 193 -11.24 3.19 2.05
C VAL A 193 -12.29 4.29 1.93
N LEU A 194 -12.66 4.69 0.72
CA LEU A 194 -13.70 5.69 0.47
C LEU A 194 -15.07 5.26 1.03
N ARG A 195 -15.49 4.03 0.75
CA ARG A 195 -16.78 3.49 1.22
C ARG A 195 -16.85 3.46 2.74
N GLN A 196 -15.80 2.97 3.39
CA GLN A 196 -15.72 2.89 4.86
C GLN A 196 -15.71 4.29 5.49
N SER A 197 -14.94 5.22 4.92
CA SER A 197 -14.87 6.60 5.41
C SER A 197 -16.23 7.30 5.33
N LEU A 198 -16.96 7.10 4.24
CA LEU A 198 -18.33 7.62 4.07
C LEU A 198 -19.32 7.00 5.05
N GLN A 199 -19.20 5.70 5.33
CA GLN A 199 -20.03 5.03 6.34
C GLN A 199 -19.74 5.60 7.74
N ALA A 200 -18.47 5.78 8.10
CA ALA A 200 -18.07 6.35 9.38
C ALA A 200 -18.55 7.80 9.58
N LEU A 201 -18.62 8.60 8.51
CA LEU A 201 -19.16 9.97 8.57
C LEU A 201 -20.70 10.02 8.68
N ARG A 202 -21.39 8.99 8.16
CA ARG A 202 -22.86 8.90 8.18
C ARG A 202 -23.42 8.24 9.43
N ALA A 203 -22.61 7.49 10.17
CA ALA A 203 -23.02 6.88 11.43
C ALA A 203 -23.46 7.98 12.41
N PRO A 204 -24.70 7.93 12.95
CA PRO A 204 -25.10 8.85 14.02
C PRO A 204 -24.20 8.67 15.23
N HIS A 205 -23.90 9.77 15.92
CA HIS A 205 -23.11 9.77 17.15
C HIS A 205 -23.83 8.95 18.23
N SER A 206 -23.56 7.66 18.27
CA SER A 206 -23.71 6.88 19.49
C SER A 206 -22.35 6.86 20.17
N GLU A 207 -22.21 7.67 21.21
CA GLU A 207 -21.33 7.33 22.32
C GLU A 207 -21.68 5.90 22.79
N THR A 208 -20.78 4.96 22.57
CA THR A 208 -20.67 3.63 23.21
C THR A 208 -19.47 2.95 22.55
N ALA A 209 -18.50 2.33 23.20
CA ALA A 209 -18.09 2.13 24.59
C ALA A 209 -16.67 1.51 24.46
N GLY A 210 -15.73 1.62 25.39
CA GLY A 210 -15.93 1.08 26.72
C GLY A 210 -16.32 -0.40 26.70
N SER A 211 -15.59 -1.27 25.99
CA SER A 211 -15.42 -2.71 26.27
C SER A 211 -15.03 -3.45 24.98
N VAL A 212 -13.75 -3.40 24.63
CA VAL A 212 -13.14 -4.61 24.06
C VAL A 212 -13.08 -5.57 25.24
N ALA A 213 -14.14 -6.36 25.40
CA ALA A 213 -14.13 -7.50 26.30
C ALA A 213 -13.00 -8.41 25.82
N ILE A 214 -11.85 -8.30 26.49
CA ILE A 214 -10.82 -9.32 26.54
C ILE A 214 -11.56 -10.60 26.89
N ARG A 215 -11.72 -11.51 25.92
CA ARG A 215 -12.12 -12.88 26.23
C ARG A 215 -11.10 -13.39 27.26
N PRO A 216 -11.50 -13.76 28.48
CA PRO A 216 -10.55 -14.34 29.41
C PRO A 216 -10.00 -15.61 28.77
N PHE A 217 -8.67 -15.63 28.63
CA PHE A 217 -7.89 -16.81 28.31
C PHE A 217 -8.12 -17.81 29.44
N ASN A 218 -9.00 -18.79 29.21
CA ASN A 218 -9.33 -19.80 30.20
C ASN A 218 -8.08 -20.66 30.45
N THR A 219 -7.39 -20.36 31.56
CA THR A 219 -6.30 -21.14 32.13
C THR A 219 -6.83 -21.82 33.37
N ASN A 220 -7.53 -22.95 33.19
CA ASN A 220 -7.48 -24.02 34.17
C ASN A 220 -8.17 -25.29 33.67
N THR A 221 -7.39 -26.35 33.55
CA THR A 221 -7.74 -27.66 34.13
C THR A 221 -6.44 -28.45 34.23
N SER A 222 -5.72 -28.20 35.31
CA SER A 222 -4.82 -29.20 35.89
C SER A 222 -5.64 -30.24 36.64
N HIS A 223 -5.25 -31.50 36.42
CA HIS A 223 -5.27 -32.64 37.34
C HIS A 223 -6.58 -33.37 37.75
N ASN A 224 -6.50 -34.68 37.48
CA ASN A 224 -6.93 -35.84 38.28
C ASN A 224 -8.37 -36.38 38.13
N ALA A 225 -8.50 -37.44 37.32
CA ALA A 225 -8.71 -38.81 37.81
C ALA A 225 -8.37 -39.81 36.69
#